data_AF-A0A0J0UM76-F1
#
_entry.id   AF-A0A0J0UM76-F1
#
_cell.length_a   1.000
_cell.length_b   1.000
_cell.length_c   1.000
_cell.angle_alpha   90.00
_cell.angle_beta   90.00
_cell.angle_gamma   90.00
#
_symmetry.space_group_name_H-M   'P 1'
#
loop_
_entity.id
_entity.type
_entity.pdbx_description
1 polymer ?
#
loop_
_entity_poly.entity_id
_entity_poly.type
_entity_poly.pdbx_seq_one_letter_code
_entity_poly.pdbx_strand_id
1 'polypeptide(L)'
;LPHVQRSIAMQQITIQFRDDDTLPDRVRKMAELRQTSPQDIIERALCAYLGDFGLTPIPEGFRPKTIIELAEAIGSIKPAKPT
;
A
#
# COMPACT_ATOMS: atom_id res chain seq x y z
N LEU A 1 11.87 -25.01 14.47
CA LEU A 1 10.58 -24.89 13.76
C LEU A 1 10.84 -24.12 12.47
N PRO A 2 10.52 -24.67 11.29
CA PRO A 2 10.82 -24.01 10.03
C PRO A 2 9.98 -22.75 9.89
N HIS A 3 10.63 -21.63 9.57
CA HIS A 3 9.97 -20.36 9.29
C HIS A 3 9.02 -20.53 8.11
N VAL A 4 7.72 -20.47 8.37
CA VAL A 4 6.70 -20.42 7.32
C VAL A 4 6.82 -19.06 6.64
N GLN A 5 7.58 -19.01 5.55
CA GLN A 5 7.57 -17.89 4.63
C GLN A 5 6.18 -17.82 3.99
N ARG A 6 5.29 -17.00 4.57
CA ARG A 6 3.98 -16.71 3.99
C ARG A 6 4.20 -15.76 2.82
N SER A 7 4.37 -16.32 1.62
CA SER A 7 4.30 -15.56 0.38
C SER A 7 2.85 -15.12 0.17
N ILE A 8 2.54 -13.85 0.43
CA ILE A 8 1.28 -13.26 -0.02
C ILE A 8 1.44 -13.04 -1.52
N ALA A 9 0.91 -13.96 -2.34
CA ALA A 9 0.74 -13.67 -3.75
C ALA A 9 -0.39 -12.66 -3.88
N MET A 10 -0.05 -11.37 -4.00
CA MET A 10 -1.02 -10.37 -4.45
C MET A 10 -1.52 -10.82 -5.83
N GLN A 11 -2.84 -10.96 -5.98
CA GLN A 11 -3.40 -11.18 -7.31
C GLN A 11 -2.93 -10.05 -8.22
N GLN A 12 -2.35 -10.40 -9.36
CA GLN A 12 -1.84 -9.43 -10.31
C GLN A 12 -3.03 -8.67 -10.90
N ILE A 13 -3.13 -7.38 -10.61
CA ILE A 13 -4.14 -6.49 -11.19
C ILE A 13 -3.52 -5.85 -12.42
N THR A 14 -4.15 -6.06 -13.57
CA THR A 14 -3.78 -5.37 -14.81
C THR A 14 -4.67 -4.14 -14.98
N ILE A 15 -4.05 -2.95 -14.97
CA ILE A 15 -4.74 -1.69 -15.26
C ILE A 15 -4.55 -1.40 -16.75
N GLN A 16 -5.65 -1.28 -17.48
CA GLN A 16 -5.64 -0.90 -18.88
C GLN A 16 -5.84 0.61 -19.03
N PHE A 17 -4.97 1.24 -19.81
CA PHE A 17 -5.07 2.64 -20.16
C PHE A 17 -5.44 2.76 -21.63
N ARG A 18 -6.13 3.85 -21.98
CA ARG A 18 -6.38 4.18 -23.38
C ARG A 18 -5.12 4.77 -24.00
N ASP A 19 -5.03 4.75 -25.33
CA ASP A 19 -3.88 5.29 -26.06
C ASP A 19 -3.69 6.80 -25.87
N ASP A 20 -4.77 7.52 -25.52
CA ASP A 20 -4.76 8.95 -25.24
C ASP A 20 -4.57 9.29 -23.74
N ASP A 21 -4.38 8.28 -22.89
CA ASP A 21 -4.18 8.50 -21.46
C ASP A 21 -2.74 8.92 -21.15
N THR A 22 -2.60 10.00 -20.42
CA THR A 22 -1.29 10.54 -20.00
C THR A 22 -0.89 10.06 -18.59
N LEU A 23 -1.79 9.35 -17.89
CA LEU A 23 -1.55 8.84 -16.55
C LEU A 23 -0.36 7.88 -16.48
N PRO A 24 -0.14 6.93 -17.43
CA PRO A 24 1.04 6.06 -17.42
C PRO A 24 2.36 6.84 -17.42
N ASP A 25 2.46 7.88 -18.24
CA ASP A 25 3.66 8.71 -18.33
C ASP A 25 3.90 9.52 -17.07
N ARG A 26 2.83 10.03 -16.44
CA ARG A 26 2.91 10.73 -15.16
C ARG A 26 3.39 9.82 -14.03
N VAL A 27 2.91 8.58 -14.00
CA VAL A 27 3.35 7.57 -13.03
C VAL A 27 4.83 7.26 -13.22
N ARG A 28 5.29 7.04 -14.46
CA ARG A 28 6.72 6.81 -14.77
C ARG A 28 7.58 7.98 -14.34
N LYS A 29 7.20 9.22 -14.70
CA LYS A 29 7.94 10.43 -14.32
C LYS A 29 8.02 10.61 -12.80
N MET A 30 6.93 10.31 -12.08
CA MET A 30 6.94 10.39 -10.61
C MET A 30 7.82 9.31 -9.98
N ALA A 31 7.84 8.12 -10.55
CA ALA A 31 8.71 7.02 -10.13
C ALA A 31 10.19 7.40 -10.29
N GLU A 32 10.56 7.98 -11.43
CA GLU A 32 11.91 8.51 -11.70
C GLU A 32 12.31 9.59 -10.68
N LEU A 33 11.46 10.59 -10.47
CA LEU A 33 11.72 11.70 -9.55
C LEU A 33 11.92 11.21 -8.11
N ARG A 34 11.22 10.13 -7.72
CA ARG A 34 11.30 9.55 -6.37
C ARG A 34 12.27 8.38 -6.26
N GLN A 35 12.97 8.04 -7.34
CA GLN A 35 13.89 6.90 -7.42
C GLN A 35 13.24 5.59 -6.91
N THR A 36 12.01 5.33 -7.35
CA THR A 36 11.17 4.18 -6.95
C THR A 36 10.55 3.56 -8.20
N SER A 37 9.77 2.47 -8.07
CA SER A 37 9.08 1.87 -9.21
C SER A 37 7.69 2.49 -9.48
N PRO A 38 7.17 2.42 -10.71
CA PRO A 38 5.77 2.77 -11.01
C PRO A 38 4.76 2.03 -10.14
N GLN A 39 5.06 0.77 -9.79
CA GLN A 39 4.23 -0.03 -8.90
C GLN A 39 4.15 0.59 -7.50
N ASP A 40 5.27 1.02 -6.93
CA ASP A 40 5.28 1.68 -5.60
C ASP A 40 4.45 2.96 -5.60
N ILE A 41 4.45 3.71 -6.71
CA ILE A 41 3.63 4.93 -6.85
C ILE A 41 2.14 4.58 -6.82
N ILE A 42 1.74 3.55 -7.57
CA ILE A 42 0.35 3.09 -7.65
C ILE A 42 -0.11 2.55 -6.28
N GLU A 43 0.70 1.70 -5.64
CA GLU A 43 0.41 1.15 -4.32
C GLU A 43 0.28 2.26 -3.27
N ARG A 44 1.17 3.26 -3.27
CA ARG A 44 1.06 4.42 -2.38
C ARG A 44 -0.19 5.26 -2.66
N ALA A 45 -0.54 5.46 -3.92
CA ALA A 45 -1.77 6.19 -4.28
C ALA A 45 -3.03 5.45 -3.82
N LEU A 46 -3.06 4.13 -3.98
CA LEU A 46 -4.14 3.28 -3.46
C LEU A 46 -4.20 3.33 -1.93
N CYS A 47 -3.07 3.20 -1.25
CA CYS A 47 -2.99 3.31 0.20
C CYS A 47 -3.39 4.70 0.72
N ALA A 48 -3.09 5.78 0.00
CA ALA A 48 -3.53 7.12 0.39
C ALA A 48 -5.05 7.28 0.19
N TYR A 49 -5.55 6.89 -1.00
CA TYR A 49 -6.96 7.03 -1.33
C TYR A 49 -7.87 6.13 -0.46
N LEU A 50 -7.48 4.88 -0.28
CA LEU A 50 -8.16 3.95 0.64
C LEU A 50 -7.82 4.26 2.09
N GLY A 51 -6.68 4.91 2.34
CA GLY A 51 -6.28 5.36 3.65
C GLY A 51 -7.21 6.42 4.22
N ASP A 52 -7.76 7.25 3.35
CA ASP A 52 -8.76 8.25 3.71
C ASP A 52 -10.19 7.67 3.73
N PHE A 53 -10.38 6.45 3.24
CA PHE A 53 -11.69 5.78 3.14
C PHE A 53 -11.83 4.65 4.16
N GLY A 54 -12.52 4.93 5.26
CA GLY A 54 -12.92 3.90 6.24
C GLY A 54 -11.81 3.46 7.21
N LEU A 55 -10.71 4.20 7.28
CA LEU A 55 -9.69 3.97 8.29
C LEU A 55 -10.06 4.60 9.64
N THR A 56 -9.71 3.87 10.69
CA THR A 56 -9.94 4.32 12.07
C THR A 56 -8.88 5.38 12.39
N PRO A 57 -9.23 6.53 13.00
CA PRO A 57 -8.22 7.51 13.40
C PRO A 57 -7.18 6.87 14.32
N ILE A 58 -5.90 7.19 14.08
CA ILE A 58 -4.78 6.69 14.89
C ILE A 58 -5.04 7.08 16.36
N PRO A 59 -5.06 6.13 17.32
CA PRO A 59 -5.31 6.45 18.72
C PRO A 59 -4.32 7.49 19.25
N GLU A 60 -4.81 8.44 20.05
CA GLU A 60 -3.97 9.48 20.65
C GLU A 60 -2.84 8.86 21.47
N GLY A 61 -1.60 9.29 21.23
CA GLY A 61 -0.40 8.73 21.87
C GLY A 61 0.13 7.42 21.28
N PHE A 62 -0.50 6.87 20.24
CA PHE A 62 0.01 5.68 19.55
C PHE A 62 1.29 6.00 18.76
N ARG A 63 2.39 5.31 19.11
CA ARG A 63 3.67 5.41 18.41
C ARG A 63 4.02 4.05 17.77
N PRO A 64 3.66 3.84 16.50
CA PRO A 64 4.01 2.59 15.82
C PRO A 64 5.52 2.50 15.64
N LYS A 65 6.08 1.34 15.95
CA LYS A 65 7.51 1.01 15.77
C LYS A 65 7.78 0.52 14.35
N THR A 66 6.74 0.09 13.63
CA THR A 66 6.83 -0.44 12.27
C THR A 66 5.65 0.03 11.41
N ILE A 67 5.82 0.01 10.08
CA ILE A 67 4.76 0.35 9.12
C ILE A 67 3.55 -0.59 9.24
N ILE A 68 3.78 -1.84 9.63
CA ILE A 68 2.73 -2.84 9.86
C ILE A 68 1.84 -2.44 11.04
N GLU A 69 2.45 -2.02 12.16
CA GLU A 69 1.70 -1.54 13.34
C GLU A 69 0.86 -0.30 13.02
N LEU A 70 1.37 0.61 12.19
CA LEU A 70 0.59 1.76 11.71
C LEU A 70 -0.60 1.32 10.88
N ALA A 71 -0.39 0.38 9.94
CA ALA A 71 -1.42 -0.12 9.04
C ALA A 71 -2.51 -0.95 9.76
N GLU A 72 -2.16 -1.69 10.82
CA GLU A 72 -3.13 -2.35 11.70
C GLU A 72 -3.94 -1.32 12.51
N ALA A 73 -3.27 -0.30 13.08
CA ALA A 73 -3.93 0.71 13.93
C ALA A 73 -4.96 1.55 13.17
N ILE A 74 -4.71 1.79 11.89
CA ILE A 74 -5.65 2.50 11.02
C ILE A 74 -6.72 1.57 10.41
N GLY A 75 -6.62 0.25 10.62
CA GLY A 75 -7.58 -0.73 10.08
C GLY A 75 -7.34 -1.09 8.61
N SER A 76 -6.20 -0.71 8.04
CA SER A 76 -5.80 -1.04 6.67
C SER A 76 -5.33 -2.50 6.53
N ILE A 77 -4.97 -3.15 7.65
CA ILE A 77 -4.58 -4.55 7.73
C ILE A 77 -5.33 -5.18 8.90
N LYS A 78 -5.88 -6.39 8.71
CA LYS A 78 -6.50 -7.14 9.82
C LYS A 78 -5.40 -7.59 10.80
N PRO A 79 -5.56 -7.39 12.11
CA PRO A 79 -4.61 -7.87 13.08
C PRO A 79 -4.45 -9.38 12.91
N ALA A 80 -3.20 -9.84 12.82
CA ALA A 80 -2.92 -11.26 12.78
C ALA A 80 -3.54 -11.90 14.03
N LYS A 81 -4.53 -12.79 13.85
CA LYS A 81 -5.17 -13.49 14.98
C LYS A 81 -4.08 -14.11 15.85
N PRO A 82 -4.07 -13.87 17.18
CA PRO A 82 -3.26 -14.68 18.07
C PRO A 82 -3.76 -16.12 17.93
N THR A 83 -2.85 -17.02 17.59
CA THR A 83 -3.08 -18.48 17.60
C THR A 83 -2.64 -19.00 18.95
#